data_AF-A0A7S1TCC3-F1
#
_entry.id   AF-A0A7S1TCC3-F1
#
_cell.length_a   1.000
_cell.length_b   1.000
_cell.length_c   1.000
_cell.angle_alpha   90.00
_cell.angle_beta   90.00
_cell.angle_gamma   90.00
#
_symmetry.space_group_name_H-M   'P 1'
#
loop_
_entity.id
_entity.type
_entity.pdbx_description
1 polymer ?
#
loop_
_entity_poly.entity_id
_entity_poly.type
_entity_poly.pdbx_seq_one_letter_code
_entity_poly.pdbx_strand_id
1 'polypeptide(L)'
;MFHHALMNRKLLALWGISTSSETPSDDDAAMGVDFNEDIPANPIPLIFSGEDIENQTEDRGDILENFSVQLFTVPALVPVMIEHGLLDNMIISLLEVTELLCGGRTLDSDGGEPLLEDRMVVNPAKLNDMDAPLWRIMYDMRYVLTHAELARYLLEFRLDLFEKLLVVMSFLQGMGSVRRRSREHIEYENEHWTTVFTLELEFYHIVDLLSEAFAGSGAAGKLAPLAEDQRHRVLDVARRVLLSWIEEESLRRSRAGSNYSESFTLHFPLHRLFGMLAHSMLQGGSVTVEELVGGIHADPESVVRDALLIASDIARSQSFIAQIHAGMWNRNGREVSGQPLLYKSPYCVEWFVDLDIFLLQLAAIAAGPHEFEKLLCSHFECDTLTDDTMKSVLQPIGDEKVSMMRSLVETYLRLLISIVTERSRCGFSDVENFRRRLIHRLALSDQPHSHLVQFVPRGSGFEARSARNPVHGVVDRVIEEIAYYTTPREMEQGKYSLREELWKEFDPFNAHYAHRERVLVEQQYPRHLSLMNIRTDYLPFTAIGSRRLFPAMSRLENLSLALCERSSFVGRVLHLLAGDMSSSWVSSALRECTLLVPC
;
A
#
# COMPACT_ATOMS: atom_id res chain seq x y z
N MET A 1 4.59 -13.98 -22.54
CA MET A 1 5.78 -14.60 -21.89
C MET A 1 6.94 -13.62 -21.62
N PHE A 2 7.41 -12.84 -22.61
CA PHE A 2 8.52 -11.88 -22.43
C PHE A 2 8.17 -10.68 -21.54
N HIS A 3 6.92 -10.23 -21.54
CA HIS A 3 6.48 -9.05 -20.80
C HIS A 3 6.50 -9.24 -19.28
N HIS A 4 6.18 -10.43 -18.76
CA HIS A 4 6.07 -10.70 -17.31
C HIS A 4 7.43 -10.88 -16.61
N ALA A 5 8.36 -11.64 -17.22
CA ALA A 5 9.73 -11.76 -16.70
C ALA A 5 10.50 -10.43 -16.83
N LEU A 6 10.27 -9.68 -17.91
CA LEU A 6 10.81 -8.34 -18.09
C LEU A 6 10.14 -7.33 -17.14
N MET A 7 8.87 -7.50 -16.77
CA MET A 7 8.18 -6.64 -15.81
C MET A 7 8.63 -6.92 -14.38
N ASN A 8 8.79 -8.18 -13.95
CA ASN A 8 9.41 -8.48 -12.65
C ASN A 8 10.87 -8.02 -12.60
N ARG A 9 11.69 -8.26 -13.65
CA ARG A 9 13.08 -7.75 -13.70
C ARG A 9 13.16 -6.21 -13.79
N LYS A 10 12.27 -5.56 -14.55
CA LYS A 10 12.17 -4.09 -14.62
C LYS A 10 11.64 -3.51 -13.32
N LEU A 11 10.66 -4.13 -12.66
CA LEU A 11 10.12 -3.71 -11.37
C LEU A 11 11.21 -3.85 -10.29
N LEU A 12 11.91 -4.99 -10.22
CA LEU A 12 13.05 -5.18 -9.32
C LEU A 12 14.18 -4.16 -9.58
N ALA A 13 14.50 -3.89 -10.86
CA ALA A 13 15.48 -2.87 -11.24
C ALA A 13 15.00 -1.43 -10.93
N LEU A 14 13.72 -1.11 -11.16
CA LEU A 14 13.07 0.16 -10.83
C LEU A 14 12.96 0.36 -9.30
N TRP A 15 12.89 -0.74 -8.53
CA TRP A 15 12.88 -0.76 -7.07
C TRP A 15 14.30 -0.77 -6.46
N GLY A 16 15.35 -0.69 -7.28
CA GLY A 16 16.75 -0.66 -6.82
C GLY A 16 17.23 -1.97 -6.17
N ILE A 17 16.54 -3.09 -6.45
CA ILE A 17 16.86 -4.42 -5.92
C ILE A 17 17.73 -5.13 -6.96
N SER A 18 19.05 -5.16 -6.73
CA SER A 18 19.99 -5.90 -7.58
C SER A 18 19.83 -7.42 -7.38
N THR A 19 19.42 -8.12 -8.44
CA THR A 19 19.53 -9.58 -8.58
C THR A 19 20.95 -9.90 -9.04
N SER A 20 21.91 -10.00 -8.13
CA SER A 20 23.26 -10.43 -8.47
C SER A 20 23.32 -11.95 -8.56
N SER A 21 22.97 -12.51 -9.72
CA SER A 21 23.22 -13.92 -10.01
C SER A 21 23.34 -14.20 -11.51
N GLU A 22 24.17 -13.45 -12.24
CA GLU A 22 24.57 -13.85 -13.58
C GLU A 22 26.05 -13.47 -13.77
N THR A 23 26.92 -14.48 -13.78
CA THR A 23 28.27 -14.39 -14.33
C THR A 23 28.17 -14.13 -15.83
N PRO A 24 28.82 -13.11 -16.41
CA PRO A 24 28.70 -12.85 -17.83
C PRO A 24 29.50 -13.90 -18.62
N SER A 25 28.82 -14.67 -19.46
CA SER A 25 29.48 -15.34 -20.58
C SER A 25 29.69 -14.31 -21.68
N ASP A 26 30.95 -14.01 -21.96
CA ASP A 26 31.38 -13.30 -23.16
C ASP A 26 30.94 -14.09 -24.39
N ASP A 27 30.01 -13.53 -25.17
CA ASP A 27 29.93 -13.64 -26.63
C ASP A 27 28.63 -12.95 -27.09
N ASP A 28 28.75 -11.70 -27.54
CA ASP A 28 28.04 -11.18 -28.73
C ASP A 28 28.47 -9.73 -28.96
N ALA A 29 29.62 -9.62 -29.64
CA ALA A 29 30.06 -8.38 -30.25
C ALA A 29 29.50 -8.28 -31.68
N ALA A 30 29.03 -7.08 -31.99
CA ALA A 30 28.84 -6.51 -33.33
C ALA A 30 27.64 -7.01 -34.15
N MET A 31 26.65 -6.12 -34.33
CA MET A 31 26.32 -5.54 -35.64
C MET A 31 25.47 -4.28 -35.44
N GLY A 32 26.00 -3.13 -35.85
CA GLY A 32 25.25 -1.88 -35.94
C GLY A 32 24.80 -1.64 -37.37
N VAL A 33 23.60 -1.08 -37.57
CA VAL A 33 23.21 -0.30 -38.77
C VAL A 33 22.15 0.75 -38.38
N ASP A 34 22.29 1.90 -39.04
CA ASP A 34 21.62 3.20 -38.96
C ASP A 34 20.08 3.27 -38.89
N PHE A 35 19.62 4.33 -38.22
CA PHE A 35 18.30 4.93 -38.33
C PHE A 35 18.28 5.95 -39.48
N ASN A 36 17.42 5.73 -40.49
CA ASN A 36 16.70 6.78 -41.22
C ASN A 36 15.80 6.16 -42.29
N GLU A 37 14.48 6.39 -42.22
CA GLU A 37 13.64 6.99 -43.29
C GLU A 37 12.13 6.82 -43.00
N ASP A 38 11.46 7.97 -42.94
CA ASP A 38 10.11 8.33 -43.40
C ASP A 38 8.99 7.26 -43.47
N ILE A 39 7.96 7.44 -42.64
CA ILE A 39 6.65 6.76 -42.74
C ILE A 39 5.62 7.75 -43.30
N PRO A 40 5.02 7.52 -44.48
CA PRO A 40 3.79 8.18 -44.89
C PRO A 40 2.54 7.38 -44.45
N ALA A 41 1.45 8.12 -44.24
CA ALA A 41 0.19 7.65 -43.68
C ALA A 41 -0.72 6.87 -44.66
N ASN A 42 -1.45 5.88 -44.09
CA ASN A 42 -2.69 5.19 -44.52
C ASN A 42 -2.65 4.19 -45.69
N PRO A 43 -3.62 3.24 -45.82
CA PRO A 43 -4.55 2.63 -44.85
C PRO A 43 -4.52 1.06 -44.87
N ILE A 44 -5.28 0.44 -43.95
CA ILE A 44 -5.49 -1.01 -43.75
C ILE A 44 -5.80 -1.79 -45.05
N PRO A 45 -5.20 -2.97 -45.25
CA PRO A 45 -5.82 -4.06 -46.01
C PRO A 45 -6.03 -5.31 -45.14
N LEU A 46 -7.30 -5.66 -44.92
CA LEU A 46 -7.77 -6.99 -44.53
C LEU A 46 -7.59 -7.94 -45.73
N ILE A 47 -6.62 -8.87 -45.70
CA ILE A 47 -6.65 -10.09 -46.53
C ILE A 47 -6.02 -11.25 -45.75
N PHE A 48 -6.86 -12.22 -45.36
CA PHE A 48 -6.43 -13.58 -45.04
C PHE A 48 -6.06 -14.29 -46.34
N SER A 49 -4.81 -14.75 -46.48
CA SER A 49 -4.44 -15.82 -47.41
C SER A 49 -4.08 -17.05 -46.59
N GLY A 50 -4.89 -18.09 -46.71
CA GLY A 50 -4.68 -19.36 -46.02
C GLY A 50 -3.57 -20.14 -46.68
N GLU A 51 -2.43 -20.22 -46.00
CA GLU A 51 -1.39 -21.26 -46.12
C GLU A 51 -0.29 -20.84 -45.14
N ASP A 52 -0.43 -21.20 -43.85
CA ASP A 52 0.64 -21.22 -42.83
C ASP A 52 0.03 -21.72 -41.51
N ILE A 53 -0.34 -23.01 -41.46
CA ILE A 53 -1.04 -23.61 -40.30
C ILE A 53 -0.08 -24.27 -39.28
N GLU A 54 1.22 -24.39 -39.54
CA GLU A 54 2.09 -25.23 -38.69
C GLU A 54 3.06 -24.51 -37.73
N ASN A 55 3.02 -23.17 -37.62
CA ASN A 55 3.85 -22.42 -36.64
C ASN A 55 3.07 -21.46 -35.70
N GLN A 56 1.74 -21.57 -35.61
CA GLN A 56 0.87 -20.55 -34.96
C GLN A 56 0.59 -20.74 -33.45
N THR A 57 1.35 -21.52 -32.69
CA THR A 57 1.03 -21.70 -31.25
C THR A 57 1.50 -20.54 -30.38
N GLU A 58 2.61 -19.89 -30.70
CA GLU A 58 3.07 -18.69 -29.97
C GLU A 58 2.33 -17.41 -30.38
N ASP A 59 1.86 -17.32 -31.63
CA ASP A 59 1.22 -16.12 -32.19
C ASP A 59 -0.27 -15.99 -31.81
N ARG A 60 -0.93 -17.10 -31.42
CA ARG A 60 -2.35 -17.10 -31.03
C ARG A 60 -2.62 -16.41 -29.69
N GLY A 61 -1.66 -16.45 -28.76
CA GLY A 61 -1.76 -15.76 -27.47
C GLY A 61 -1.83 -14.25 -27.68
N ASP A 62 -0.90 -13.71 -28.46
CA ASP A 62 -0.83 -12.27 -28.78
C ASP A 62 -2.04 -11.78 -29.59
N ILE A 63 -2.59 -12.60 -30.50
CA ILE A 63 -3.81 -12.22 -31.25
C ILE A 63 -5.03 -12.14 -30.33
N LEU A 64 -5.23 -13.12 -29.45
CA LEU A 64 -6.37 -13.12 -28.52
C LEU A 64 -6.24 -11.97 -27.51
N GLU A 65 -5.03 -11.70 -27.04
CA GLU A 65 -4.71 -10.57 -26.16
C GLU A 65 -5.04 -9.24 -26.82
N ASN A 66 -4.56 -9.01 -28.04
CA ASN A 66 -4.84 -7.78 -28.78
C ASN A 66 -6.33 -7.65 -29.16
N PHE A 67 -7.00 -8.76 -29.46
CA PHE A 67 -8.41 -8.75 -29.82
C PHE A 67 -9.32 -8.45 -28.62
N SER A 68 -9.04 -9.01 -27.43
CA SER A 68 -9.85 -8.73 -26.24
C SER A 68 -9.75 -7.26 -25.84
N VAL A 69 -8.57 -6.65 -25.92
CA VAL A 69 -8.38 -5.22 -25.66
C VAL A 69 -9.20 -4.39 -26.65
N GLN A 70 -9.15 -4.72 -27.95
CA GLN A 70 -9.92 -4.02 -28.97
C GLN A 70 -11.44 -4.20 -28.78
N LEU A 71 -11.90 -5.32 -28.26
CA LEU A 71 -13.31 -5.57 -28.00
C LEU A 71 -13.78 -4.85 -26.72
N PHE A 72 -13.06 -5.03 -25.62
CA PHE A 72 -13.43 -4.54 -24.31
C PHE A 72 -13.27 -3.03 -24.14
N THR A 73 -12.58 -2.35 -25.05
CA THR A 73 -12.45 -0.89 -25.01
C THR A 73 -13.51 -0.14 -25.83
N VAL A 74 -14.41 -0.84 -26.55
CA VAL A 74 -15.42 -0.20 -27.40
C VAL A 74 -16.69 0.16 -26.60
N PRO A 75 -17.01 1.45 -26.38
CA PRO A 75 -18.15 1.85 -25.55
C PRO A 75 -19.51 1.40 -26.11
N ALA A 76 -19.63 1.31 -27.43
CA ALA A 76 -20.86 0.86 -28.09
C ALA A 76 -21.24 -0.60 -27.78
N LEU A 77 -20.29 -1.39 -27.28
CA LEU A 77 -20.51 -2.79 -26.90
C LEU A 77 -20.92 -2.97 -25.44
N VAL A 78 -20.89 -1.93 -24.60
CA VAL A 78 -21.31 -2.02 -23.19
C VAL A 78 -22.70 -2.65 -23.01
N PRO A 79 -23.76 -2.27 -23.77
CA PRO A 79 -25.07 -2.92 -23.65
C PRO A 79 -25.03 -4.42 -23.97
N VAL A 80 -24.23 -4.81 -24.97
CA VAL A 80 -24.05 -6.20 -25.39
C VAL A 80 -23.31 -6.99 -24.29
N MET A 81 -22.29 -6.39 -23.67
CA MET A 81 -21.58 -7.01 -22.54
C MET A 81 -22.51 -7.27 -21.34
N ILE A 82 -23.43 -6.35 -21.05
CA ILE A 82 -24.44 -6.52 -20.01
C ILE A 82 -25.44 -7.62 -20.40
N GLU A 83 -25.99 -7.55 -21.61
CA GLU A 83 -26.99 -8.51 -22.11
C GLU A 83 -26.47 -9.96 -22.09
N HIS A 84 -25.20 -10.15 -22.45
CA HIS A 84 -24.56 -11.47 -22.47
C HIS A 84 -23.92 -11.88 -21.13
N GLY A 85 -24.11 -11.11 -20.05
CA GLY A 85 -23.60 -11.47 -18.73
C GLY A 85 -22.07 -11.60 -18.68
N LEU A 86 -21.35 -10.71 -19.36
CA LEU A 86 -19.88 -10.78 -19.42
C LEU A 86 -19.26 -10.73 -18.02
N LEU A 87 -19.73 -9.83 -17.15
CA LEU A 87 -19.25 -9.72 -15.77
C LEU A 87 -19.52 -10.98 -14.95
N ASP A 88 -20.66 -11.63 -15.14
CA ASP A 88 -20.98 -12.91 -14.51
C ASP A 88 -19.92 -13.96 -14.87
N ASN A 89 -19.68 -14.15 -16.17
CA ASN A 89 -18.72 -15.12 -16.67
C ASN A 89 -17.31 -14.82 -16.14
N MET A 90 -16.88 -13.57 -16.19
CA MET A 90 -15.54 -13.18 -15.73
C MET A 90 -15.36 -13.38 -14.23
N ILE A 91 -16.31 -12.96 -13.40
CA ILE A 91 -16.20 -13.06 -11.92
C ILE A 91 -16.32 -14.52 -11.47
N ILE A 92 -17.20 -15.31 -12.09
CA ILE A 92 -17.33 -16.74 -11.80
C ILE A 92 -16.05 -17.48 -12.20
N SER A 93 -15.53 -17.24 -13.41
CA SER A 93 -14.26 -17.83 -13.83
C SER A 93 -13.08 -17.37 -12.97
N LEU A 94 -13.07 -16.10 -12.54
CA LEU A 94 -12.06 -15.59 -11.62
C LEU A 94 -12.11 -16.34 -10.29
N LEU A 95 -13.31 -16.59 -9.76
CA LEU A 95 -13.52 -17.35 -8.54
C LEU A 95 -13.03 -18.80 -8.69
N GLU A 96 -13.49 -19.51 -9.71
CA GLU A 96 -13.11 -20.90 -9.98
C GLU A 96 -11.59 -21.04 -10.14
N VAL A 97 -10.96 -20.16 -10.92
CA VAL A 97 -9.51 -20.20 -11.13
C VAL A 97 -8.75 -19.87 -9.86
N THR A 98 -9.22 -18.89 -9.07
CA THR A 98 -8.57 -18.55 -7.79
C THR A 98 -8.69 -19.71 -6.80
N GLU A 99 -9.83 -20.40 -6.74
CA GLU A 99 -10.00 -21.61 -5.93
C GLU A 99 -9.05 -22.75 -6.35
N LEU A 100 -8.79 -22.92 -7.65
CA LEU A 100 -7.80 -23.91 -8.14
C LEU A 100 -6.36 -23.55 -7.75
N LEU A 101 -6.07 -22.25 -7.67
CA LEU A 101 -4.79 -21.72 -7.20
C LEU A 101 -4.67 -21.76 -5.68
N CYS A 102 -5.79 -21.89 -4.96
CA CYS A 102 -5.78 -22.27 -3.56
C CYS A 102 -5.33 -23.73 -3.39
N GLY A 103 -4.76 -24.04 -2.24
CA GLY A 103 -4.36 -25.40 -1.89
C GLY A 103 -3.04 -25.88 -2.52
N GLY A 104 -2.54 -26.99 -2.00
CA GLY A 104 -1.16 -27.45 -2.18
C GLY A 104 -0.33 -27.15 -0.93
N ARG A 105 0.48 -28.11 -0.49
CA ARG A 105 1.35 -27.94 0.69
C ARG A 105 2.18 -26.67 0.48
N THR A 106 2.02 -25.66 1.32
CA THR A 106 3.14 -24.77 1.67
C THR A 106 4.14 -25.67 2.39
N LEU A 107 4.93 -26.39 1.59
CA LEU A 107 6.09 -27.13 2.08
C LEU A 107 6.99 -26.06 2.69
N ASP A 108 7.27 -26.18 3.99
CA ASP A 108 8.51 -25.61 4.49
C ASP A 108 9.62 -26.09 3.55
N SER A 109 10.56 -25.21 3.20
CA SER A 109 11.75 -25.53 2.40
C SER A 109 12.57 -26.69 2.98
N ASP A 110 12.27 -27.12 4.21
CA ASP A 110 12.90 -28.24 4.95
C ASP A 110 12.02 -29.50 5.11
N GLY A 111 10.87 -29.61 4.45
CA GLY A 111 10.00 -30.79 4.61
C GLY A 111 9.34 -30.90 6.01
N GLY A 112 9.16 -29.76 6.69
CA GLY A 112 8.34 -29.65 7.90
C GLY A 112 6.85 -29.85 7.63
N GLU A 113 6.10 -30.16 8.71
CA GLU A 113 4.64 -30.31 8.74
C GLU A 113 3.93 -29.21 7.93
N PRO A 114 2.92 -29.56 7.11
CA PRO A 114 2.25 -28.61 6.24
C PRO A 114 1.74 -27.39 7.02
N LEU A 115 2.11 -26.20 6.53
CA LEU A 115 1.50 -24.96 6.98
C LEU A 115 0.03 -24.97 6.56
N LEU A 116 -0.83 -25.44 7.46
CA LEU A 116 -2.28 -25.29 7.47
C LEU A 116 -3.01 -26.01 6.33
N GLU A 117 -3.40 -27.26 6.58
CA GLU A 117 -4.23 -28.04 5.68
C GLU A 117 -5.63 -27.43 5.41
N ASP A 118 -6.05 -26.40 6.17
CA ASP A 118 -7.42 -25.85 6.16
C ASP A 118 -7.59 -24.41 5.67
N ARG A 119 -6.51 -23.71 5.26
CA ARG A 119 -6.62 -22.31 4.81
C ARG A 119 -6.76 -22.25 3.29
N MET A 120 -7.93 -21.84 2.79
CA MET A 120 -8.16 -21.57 1.37
C MET A 120 -7.56 -20.23 0.98
N VAL A 121 -6.26 -20.24 0.71
CA VAL A 121 -5.49 -19.06 0.27
C VAL A 121 -4.64 -19.41 -0.96
N VAL A 122 -4.48 -18.44 -1.84
CA VAL A 122 -3.69 -18.55 -3.07
C VAL A 122 -2.26 -18.97 -2.73
N ASN A 123 -1.81 -20.07 -3.34
CA ASN A 123 -0.43 -20.53 -3.21
C ASN A 123 0.46 -19.80 -4.23
N PRO A 124 1.41 -18.96 -3.79
CA PRO A 124 2.27 -18.21 -4.69
C PRO A 124 3.11 -19.08 -5.64
N ALA A 125 3.41 -20.32 -5.23
CA ALA A 125 4.16 -21.25 -6.08
C ALA A 125 3.37 -21.65 -7.34
N LYS A 126 2.04 -21.67 -7.28
CA LYS A 126 1.17 -21.97 -8.42
C LYS A 126 0.96 -20.79 -9.37
N LEU A 127 1.36 -19.57 -8.97
CA LEU A 127 1.25 -18.38 -9.83
C LEU A 127 2.33 -18.31 -10.92
N ASN A 128 3.42 -19.07 -10.75
CA ASN A 128 4.53 -19.10 -11.70
C ASN A 128 4.28 -20.05 -12.89
N ASP A 129 3.21 -20.86 -12.87
CA ASP A 129 2.80 -21.61 -14.05
C ASP A 129 2.25 -20.61 -15.08
N MET A 130 3.10 -20.35 -16.09
CA MET A 130 3.13 -19.18 -16.99
C MET A 130 1.88 -18.90 -17.84
N ASP A 131 0.82 -19.71 -17.69
CA ASP A 131 -0.47 -19.59 -18.36
C ASP A 131 -1.63 -19.38 -17.39
N ALA A 132 -1.38 -19.02 -16.12
CA ALA A 132 -2.41 -18.89 -15.10
C ALA A 132 -3.58 -18.02 -15.61
N PRO A 133 -4.76 -18.62 -15.88
CA PRO A 133 -5.91 -17.91 -16.45
C PRO A 133 -6.34 -16.72 -15.58
N LEU A 134 -5.93 -16.71 -14.32
CA LEU A 134 -6.09 -15.61 -13.37
C LEU A 134 -5.62 -14.28 -13.95
N TRP A 135 -4.36 -14.20 -14.40
CA TRP A 135 -3.79 -12.94 -14.92
C TRP A 135 -4.59 -12.44 -16.11
N ARG A 136 -4.95 -13.36 -17.01
CA ARG A 136 -5.71 -13.04 -18.21
C ARG A 136 -7.08 -12.46 -17.85
N ILE A 137 -7.83 -13.12 -16.97
CA ILE A 137 -9.14 -12.66 -16.53
C ILE A 137 -9.04 -11.30 -15.83
N MET A 138 -8.02 -11.09 -14.99
CA MET A 138 -7.80 -9.81 -14.31
C MET A 138 -7.51 -8.67 -15.29
N TYR A 139 -6.62 -8.88 -16.28
CA TYR A 139 -6.32 -7.88 -17.29
C TYR A 139 -7.55 -7.54 -18.14
N ASP A 140 -8.27 -8.56 -18.61
CA ASP A 140 -9.50 -8.35 -19.36
C ASP A 140 -10.55 -7.61 -18.50
N MET A 141 -10.68 -7.97 -17.22
CA MET A 141 -11.63 -7.33 -16.29
C MET A 141 -11.28 -5.87 -16.06
N ARG A 142 -9.99 -5.54 -15.98
CA ARG A 142 -9.51 -4.15 -15.93
C ARG A 142 -9.97 -3.35 -17.15
N TYR A 143 -9.83 -3.89 -18.36
CA TYR A 143 -10.32 -3.21 -19.57
C TYR A 143 -11.84 -3.04 -19.58
N VAL A 144 -12.58 -4.09 -19.24
CA VAL A 144 -14.05 -4.06 -19.17
C VAL A 144 -14.53 -3.00 -18.17
N LEU A 145 -13.93 -2.93 -16.98
CA LEU A 145 -14.32 -1.98 -15.93
C LEU A 145 -13.85 -0.54 -16.17
N THR A 146 -13.04 -0.28 -17.21
CA THR A 146 -12.77 1.11 -17.63
C THR A 146 -14.03 1.82 -18.13
N HIS A 147 -15.03 1.06 -18.60
CA HIS A 147 -16.37 1.59 -18.82
C HIS A 147 -17.05 1.79 -17.47
N ALA A 148 -17.11 3.04 -17.02
CA ALA A 148 -17.68 3.40 -15.72
C ALA A 148 -19.14 2.92 -15.56
N GLU A 149 -19.88 2.76 -16.66
CA GLU A 149 -21.21 2.17 -16.70
C GLU A 149 -21.25 0.71 -16.23
N LEU A 150 -20.24 -0.10 -16.56
CA LEU A 150 -20.13 -1.50 -16.14
C LEU A 150 -19.72 -1.62 -14.68
N ALA A 151 -18.75 -0.82 -14.23
CA ALA A 151 -18.38 -0.73 -12.83
C ALA A 151 -19.57 -0.26 -11.97
N ARG A 152 -20.32 0.74 -12.44
CA ARG A 152 -21.54 1.19 -11.78
C ARG A 152 -22.62 0.12 -11.81
N TYR A 153 -22.82 -0.57 -12.93
CA TYR A 153 -23.81 -1.65 -13.04
C TYR A 153 -23.53 -2.77 -12.03
N LEU A 154 -22.26 -3.15 -11.85
CA LEU A 154 -21.84 -4.12 -10.84
C LEU A 154 -22.25 -3.69 -9.43
N LEU A 155 -21.96 -2.44 -9.06
CA LEU A 155 -22.21 -1.91 -7.72
C LEU A 155 -23.67 -1.55 -7.45
N GLU A 156 -24.45 -1.19 -8.47
CA GLU A 156 -25.85 -0.73 -8.34
C GLU A 156 -26.85 -1.88 -8.48
N PHE A 157 -26.62 -2.81 -9.40
CA PHE A 157 -27.59 -3.85 -9.73
C PHE A 157 -27.13 -5.28 -9.42
N ARG A 158 -25.82 -5.52 -9.28
CA ARG A 158 -25.23 -6.86 -9.13
C ARG A 158 -24.33 -7.00 -7.90
N LEU A 159 -24.85 -6.59 -6.74
CA LEU A 159 -24.16 -6.77 -5.46
C LEU A 159 -23.80 -8.24 -5.17
N ASP A 160 -24.55 -9.19 -5.74
CA ASP A 160 -24.26 -10.62 -5.67
C ASP A 160 -22.94 -10.99 -6.38
N LEU A 161 -22.57 -10.28 -7.44
CA LEU A 161 -21.29 -10.46 -8.12
C LEU A 161 -20.18 -9.67 -7.45
N PHE A 162 -20.48 -8.48 -6.93
CA PHE A 162 -19.52 -7.72 -6.12
C PHE A 162 -19.09 -8.53 -4.89
N GLU A 163 -20.03 -9.17 -4.18
CA GLU A 163 -19.72 -10.06 -3.06
C GLU A 163 -18.83 -11.23 -3.49
N LYS A 164 -19.09 -11.87 -4.65
CA LYS A 164 -18.21 -12.92 -5.19
C LYS A 164 -16.79 -12.41 -5.49
N LEU A 165 -16.67 -11.20 -6.03
CA LEU A 165 -15.36 -10.58 -6.24
C LEU A 165 -14.62 -10.36 -4.90
N LEU A 166 -15.32 -9.99 -3.84
CA LEU A 166 -14.72 -9.92 -2.50
C LEU A 166 -14.35 -11.30 -1.96
N VAL A 167 -15.12 -12.34 -2.24
CA VAL A 167 -14.72 -13.73 -1.91
C VAL A 167 -13.43 -14.11 -2.63
N VAL A 168 -13.23 -13.73 -3.89
CA VAL A 168 -11.94 -13.90 -4.58
C VAL A 168 -10.82 -13.21 -3.80
N MET A 169 -11.00 -11.94 -3.45
CA MET A 169 -10.02 -11.18 -2.66
C MET A 169 -9.77 -11.78 -1.27
N SER A 170 -10.74 -12.52 -0.70
CA SER A 170 -10.56 -13.24 0.57
C SER A 170 -9.52 -14.37 0.48
N PHE A 171 -9.33 -14.97 -0.71
CA PHE A 171 -8.29 -15.98 -0.97
C PHE A 171 -6.92 -15.36 -1.16
N LEU A 172 -6.86 -14.10 -1.58
CA LEU A 172 -5.63 -13.31 -1.57
C LEU A 172 -5.35 -12.77 -0.17
N GLN A 173 -6.36 -12.68 0.71
CA GLN A 173 -6.15 -12.13 2.03
C GLN A 173 -5.29 -13.04 2.91
N GLY A 174 -4.13 -12.50 3.26
CA GLY A 174 -3.02 -13.13 3.95
C GLY A 174 -2.34 -14.27 3.19
N MET A 175 -2.27 -14.16 1.86
CA MET A 175 -1.34 -14.92 1.03
C MET A 175 0.13 -14.62 1.35
N GLY A 176 1.04 -15.54 1.01
CA GLY A 176 2.48 -15.34 1.23
C GLY A 176 2.91 -15.25 2.69
N SER A 177 2.21 -15.94 3.60
CA SER A 177 2.56 -15.95 5.03
C SER A 177 3.92 -16.60 5.28
N VAL A 178 4.77 -15.92 6.06
CA VAL A 178 6.12 -16.35 6.44
C VAL A 178 6.17 -16.65 7.94
N ARG A 179 7.00 -17.62 8.34
CA ARG A 179 7.28 -17.93 9.75
C ARG A 179 8.69 -17.49 10.12
N ARG A 180 8.85 -16.94 11.33
CA ARG A 180 10.16 -16.52 11.83
C ARG A 180 11.11 -17.70 11.99
N ARG A 181 12.30 -17.62 11.38
CA ARG A 181 13.36 -18.63 11.55
C ARG A 181 14.24 -18.26 12.74
N SER A 182 14.27 -19.12 13.76
CA SER A 182 14.97 -18.85 15.03
C SER A 182 16.30 -19.60 15.19
N ARG A 183 16.55 -20.66 14.42
CA ARG A 183 17.75 -21.51 14.55
C ARG A 183 18.66 -21.40 13.33
N GLU A 184 18.19 -21.87 12.19
CA GLU A 184 18.96 -21.96 10.95
C GLU A 184 18.61 -20.83 9.99
N HIS A 185 19.58 -20.46 9.15
CA HIS A 185 19.38 -19.51 8.06
C HIS A 185 18.75 -20.23 6.86
N ILE A 186 17.95 -19.52 6.08
CA ILE A 186 17.45 -20.06 4.82
C ILE A 186 18.62 -20.32 3.85
N GLU A 187 18.68 -21.53 3.29
CA GLU A 187 19.74 -21.94 2.37
C GLU A 187 19.45 -21.52 0.92
N TYR A 188 18.17 -21.42 0.53
CA TYR A 188 17.73 -21.06 -0.82
C TYR A 188 16.62 -20.00 -0.76
N GLU A 189 16.80 -18.90 -1.49
CA GLU A 189 15.78 -17.85 -1.58
C GLU A 189 14.74 -18.20 -2.65
N ASN A 190 13.46 -17.97 -2.36
CA ASN A 190 12.41 -17.95 -3.39
C ASN A 190 12.12 -16.49 -3.79
N GLU A 191 11.71 -16.26 -5.03
CA GLU A 191 11.27 -14.94 -5.51
C GLU A 191 9.75 -14.74 -5.43
N HIS A 192 9.01 -15.72 -4.91
CA HIS A 192 7.54 -15.73 -4.91
C HIS A 192 6.94 -14.54 -4.17
N TRP A 193 7.62 -14.03 -3.14
CA TRP A 193 7.17 -12.86 -2.38
C TRP A 193 6.91 -11.63 -3.28
N THR A 194 7.66 -11.47 -4.39
CA THR A 194 7.44 -10.36 -5.34
C THR A 194 6.16 -10.57 -6.16
N THR A 195 5.90 -11.80 -6.61
CA THR A 195 4.68 -12.18 -7.32
C THR A 195 3.43 -11.90 -6.49
N VAL A 196 3.52 -12.08 -5.18
CA VAL A 196 2.42 -11.80 -4.25
C VAL A 196 2.08 -10.31 -4.20
N PHE A 197 3.09 -9.43 -4.13
CA PHE A 197 2.88 -7.97 -4.24
C PHE A 197 2.30 -7.60 -5.60
N THR A 198 2.83 -8.14 -6.69
CA THR A 198 2.33 -7.88 -8.06
C THR A 198 0.87 -8.27 -8.20
N LEU A 199 0.48 -9.43 -7.67
CA LEU A 199 -0.91 -9.88 -7.74
C LEU A 199 -1.86 -8.94 -6.98
N GLU A 200 -1.47 -8.52 -5.77
CA GLU A 200 -2.28 -7.58 -4.99
C GLU A 200 -2.43 -6.22 -5.71
N LEU A 201 -1.36 -5.72 -6.33
CA LEU A 201 -1.37 -4.48 -7.11
C LEU A 201 -2.29 -4.55 -8.33
N GLU A 202 -2.31 -5.66 -9.06
CA GLU A 202 -3.22 -5.82 -10.20
C GLU A 202 -4.69 -5.87 -9.76
N PHE A 203 -4.99 -6.43 -8.58
CA PHE A 203 -6.33 -6.32 -8.00
C PHE A 203 -6.68 -4.88 -7.63
N TYR A 204 -5.74 -4.10 -7.10
CA TYR A 204 -6.01 -2.70 -6.77
C TYR A 204 -6.39 -1.84 -7.99
N HIS A 205 -5.89 -2.16 -9.18
CA HIS A 205 -6.36 -1.51 -10.41
C HIS A 205 -7.85 -1.76 -10.69
N ILE A 206 -8.37 -2.94 -10.36
CA ILE A 206 -9.80 -3.23 -10.43
C ILE A 206 -10.54 -2.45 -9.33
N VAL A 207 -10.00 -2.43 -8.11
CA VAL A 207 -10.60 -1.71 -6.97
C VAL A 207 -10.71 -0.21 -7.23
N ASP A 208 -9.70 0.42 -7.86
CA ASP A 208 -9.74 1.82 -8.29
C ASP A 208 -10.95 2.12 -9.16
N LEU A 209 -11.16 1.32 -10.22
CA LEU A 209 -12.27 1.50 -11.16
C LEU A 209 -13.62 1.38 -10.46
N LEU A 210 -13.73 0.46 -9.51
CA LEU A 210 -14.93 0.32 -8.67
C LEU A 210 -15.09 1.51 -7.72
N SER A 211 -13.99 2.00 -7.13
CA SER A 211 -13.98 3.17 -6.26
C SER A 211 -14.40 4.44 -7.01
N GLU A 212 -13.94 4.63 -8.24
CA GLU A 212 -14.36 5.73 -9.11
C GLU A 212 -15.86 5.69 -9.41
N ALA A 213 -16.40 4.51 -9.73
CA ALA A 213 -17.83 4.32 -9.97
C ALA A 213 -18.66 4.53 -8.69
N PHE A 214 -18.14 4.10 -7.54
CA PHE A 214 -18.73 4.31 -6.22
C PHE A 214 -18.79 5.80 -5.86
N ALA A 215 -17.69 6.53 -6.07
CA ALA A 215 -17.53 7.94 -5.74
C ALA A 215 -18.18 8.90 -6.76
N GLY A 216 -18.39 8.46 -8.00
CA GLY A 216 -18.82 9.33 -9.10
C GLY A 216 -17.70 10.18 -9.69
N SER A 217 -16.46 9.68 -9.69
CA SER A 217 -15.26 10.40 -10.13
C SER A 217 -14.67 9.88 -11.45
N GLY A 218 -15.42 9.08 -12.22
CA GLY A 218 -14.92 8.37 -13.39
C GLY A 218 -14.17 9.23 -14.41
N ALA A 219 -13.27 8.60 -15.18
CA ALA A 219 -12.37 9.16 -16.20
C ALA A 219 -12.86 10.36 -17.05
N ALA A 220 -14.16 10.52 -17.27
CA ALA A 220 -14.76 11.61 -18.05
C ALA A 220 -15.43 12.73 -17.21
N GLY A 221 -15.43 12.65 -15.88
CA GLY A 221 -16.05 13.63 -14.98
C GLY A 221 -17.58 13.77 -15.13
N LYS A 222 -18.25 12.75 -15.70
CA LYS A 222 -19.67 12.78 -16.08
C LYS A 222 -20.57 11.88 -15.24
N LEU A 223 -20.03 11.00 -14.40
CA LEU A 223 -20.83 10.08 -13.62
C LEU A 223 -21.19 10.72 -12.27
N ALA A 224 -22.47 10.75 -11.91
CA ALA A 224 -22.84 11.11 -10.56
C ALA A 224 -22.39 10.00 -9.58
N PRO A 225 -22.12 10.33 -8.30
CA PRO A 225 -21.93 9.30 -7.28
C PRO A 225 -23.08 8.29 -7.27
N LEU A 226 -22.83 7.07 -6.77
CA LEU A 226 -23.93 6.18 -6.41
C LEU A 226 -24.86 6.87 -5.40
N ALA A 227 -26.14 6.52 -5.42
CA ALA A 227 -27.07 6.98 -4.40
C ALA A 227 -26.54 6.62 -3.00
N GLU A 228 -26.76 7.48 -2.02
CA GLU A 228 -26.18 7.33 -0.69
C GLU A 228 -26.55 6.00 -0.03
N ASP A 229 -27.82 5.58 -0.14
CA ASP A 229 -28.29 4.29 0.35
C ASP A 229 -27.59 3.12 -0.35
N GLN A 230 -27.34 3.23 -1.66
CA GLN A 230 -26.60 2.22 -2.41
C GLN A 230 -25.13 2.16 -1.99
N ARG A 231 -24.48 3.30 -1.74
CA ARG A 231 -23.10 3.34 -1.22
C ARG A 231 -23.00 2.66 0.15
N HIS A 232 -23.97 2.88 1.03
CA HIS A 232 -24.04 2.18 2.31
C HIS A 232 -24.20 0.67 2.13
N ARG A 233 -25.01 0.19 1.18
CA ARG A 233 -25.15 -1.24 0.88
C ARG A 233 -23.86 -1.86 0.37
N VAL A 234 -23.17 -1.21 -0.56
CA VAL A 234 -21.87 -1.66 -1.09
C VAL A 234 -20.84 -1.75 0.06
N LEU A 235 -20.75 -0.72 0.90
CA LEU A 235 -19.85 -0.71 2.05
C LEU A 235 -20.21 -1.80 3.07
N ASP A 236 -21.49 -2.04 3.32
CA ASP A 236 -21.95 -3.10 4.24
C ASP A 236 -21.59 -4.50 3.72
N VAL A 237 -21.71 -4.75 2.41
CA VAL A 237 -21.22 -6.00 1.79
C VAL A 237 -19.72 -6.16 2.02
N ALA A 238 -18.93 -5.10 1.77
CA ALA A 238 -17.48 -5.13 1.99
C ALA A 238 -17.10 -5.39 3.45
N ARG A 239 -17.77 -4.69 4.39
CA ARG A 239 -17.57 -4.86 5.83
C ARG A 239 -17.90 -6.28 6.28
N ARG A 240 -19.05 -6.84 5.86
CA ARG A 240 -19.47 -8.20 6.26
C ARG A 240 -18.48 -9.26 5.79
N VAL A 241 -18.06 -9.21 4.52
CA VAL A 241 -17.06 -10.16 4.00
C VAL A 241 -15.73 -10.03 4.75
N LEU A 242 -15.30 -8.80 5.04
CA LEU A 242 -14.08 -8.55 5.81
C LEU A 242 -14.17 -9.11 7.24
N LEU A 243 -15.23 -8.77 7.99
CA LEU A 243 -15.38 -9.22 9.37
C LEU A 243 -15.55 -10.74 9.45
N SER A 244 -16.30 -11.36 8.54
CA SER A 244 -16.41 -12.83 8.44
C SER A 244 -15.03 -13.47 8.26
N TRP A 245 -14.20 -12.90 7.37
CA TRP A 245 -12.84 -13.40 7.16
C TRP A 245 -11.98 -13.27 8.43
N ILE A 246 -12.04 -12.13 9.13
CA ILE A 246 -11.26 -11.87 10.36
C ILE A 246 -11.68 -12.84 11.48
N GLU A 247 -12.98 -13.07 11.65
CA GLU A 247 -13.51 -13.99 12.67
C GLU A 247 -13.07 -15.43 12.42
N GLU A 248 -13.19 -15.90 11.18
CA GLU A 248 -12.71 -17.23 10.81
C GLU A 248 -11.20 -17.37 11.03
N GLU A 249 -10.45 -16.34 10.65
CA GLU A 249 -9.00 -16.32 10.81
C GLU A 249 -8.59 -16.30 12.29
N SER A 250 -9.30 -15.55 13.12
CA SER A 250 -9.10 -15.53 14.58
C SER A 250 -9.40 -16.88 15.22
N LEU A 251 -10.41 -17.59 14.73
CA LEU A 251 -10.74 -18.96 15.15
C LEU A 251 -9.65 -19.95 14.73
N ARG A 252 -9.13 -19.84 13.50
CA ARG A 252 -7.96 -20.64 13.04
C ARG A 252 -6.73 -20.39 13.92
N ARG A 253 -6.43 -19.11 14.22
CA ARG A 253 -5.36 -18.69 15.15
C ARG A 253 -5.48 -19.35 16.51
N SER A 254 -6.67 -19.35 17.07
CA SER A 254 -6.94 -19.96 18.37
C SER A 254 -6.78 -21.49 18.36
N ARG A 255 -7.14 -22.17 17.25
CA ARG A 255 -7.06 -23.64 17.13
C ARG A 255 -5.66 -24.16 16.88
N ALA A 256 -4.87 -23.46 16.05
CA ALA A 256 -3.57 -23.94 15.60
C ALA A 256 -2.41 -23.69 16.58
N GLY A 257 -2.67 -23.00 17.70
CA GLY A 257 -1.68 -22.79 18.78
C GLY A 257 -0.50 -21.89 18.40
N SER A 258 0.60 -22.01 19.14
CA SER A 258 1.77 -21.11 19.02
C SER A 258 2.41 -21.13 17.62
N ASN A 259 2.46 -22.29 16.97
CA ASN A 259 3.13 -22.45 15.67
C ASN A 259 2.48 -21.63 14.54
N TYR A 260 1.17 -21.36 14.64
CA TYR A 260 0.46 -20.53 13.66
C TYR A 260 0.48 -19.05 14.03
N SER A 261 0.51 -18.75 15.33
CA SER A 261 0.67 -17.37 15.83
C SER A 261 1.99 -16.71 15.39
N GLU A 262 3.02 -17.51 15.09
CA GLU A 262 4.33 -17.03 14.61
C GLU A 262 4.39 -16.80 13.09
N SER A 263 3.31 -17.08 12.35
CA SER A 263 3.22 -16.83 10.91
C SER A 263 2.54 -15.49 10.60
N PHE A 264 3.06 -14.76 9.60
CA PHE A 264 2.55 -13.43 9.26
C PHE A 264 2.82 -13.02 7.79
N THR A 265 2.05 -12.04 7.30
CA THR A 265 2.07 -11.54 5.91
C THR A 265 1.61 -10.07 5.86
N LEU A 266 2.04 -9.31 4.84
CA LEU A 266 1.63 -7.92 4.62
C LEU A 266 0.41 -7.75 3.70
N HIS A 267 -0.17 -8.84 3.21
CA HIS A 267 -1.17 -8.84 2.14
C HIS A 267 -2.61 -8.86 2.68
N PHE A 268 -3.24 -7.68 2.76
CA PHE A 268 -4.59 -7.48 3.31
C PHE A 268 -5.52 -6.71 2.35
N PRO A 269 -5.79 -7.24 1.14
CA PRO A 269 -6.55 -6.54 0.11
C PRO A 269 -8.00 -6.20 0.48
N LEU A 270 -8.69 -7.02 1.30
CA LEU A 270 -10.05 -6.70 1.74
C LEU A 270 -10.07 -5.54 2.74
N HIS A 271 -9.10 -5.48 3.65
CA HIS A 271 -8.98 -4.37 4.60
C HIS A 271 -8.80 -3.05 3.85
N ARG A 272 -7.91 -3.03 2.86
CA ARG A 272 -7.58 -1.84 2.08
C ARG A 272 -8.69 -1.44 1.13
N LEU A 273 -9.39 -2.39 0.50
CA LEU A 273 -10.63 -2.10 -0.24
C LEU A 273 -11.68 -1.46 0.65
N PHE A 274 -11.92 -2.00 1.84
CA PHE A 274 -12.82 -1.38 2.81
C PHE A 274 -12.37 0.04 3.16
N GLY A 275 -11.08 0.24 3.42
CA GLY A 275 -10.48 1.56 3.67
C GLY A 275 -10.73 2.56 2.53
N MET A 276 -10.65 2.15 1.27
CA MET A 276 -10.95 3.04 0.15
C MET A 276 -12.42 3.45 0.05
N LEU A 277 -13.33 2.49 0.21
CA LEU A 277 -14.77 2.78 0.20
C LEU A 277 -15.16 3.69 1.37
N ALA A 278 -14.59 3.43 2.55
CA ALA A 278 -14.75 4.26 3.73
C ALA A 278 -14.20 5.69 3.52
N HIS A 279 -13.01 5.83 2.92
CA HIS A 279 -12.44 7.12 2.56
C HIS A 279 -13.38 7.93 1.65
N SER A 280 -13.90 7.30 0.58
CA SER A 280 -14.84 7.94 -0.35
C SER A 280 -16.13 8.40 0.34
N MET A 281 -16.64 7.61 1.31
CA MET A 281 -17.81 7.99 2.10
C MET A 281 -17.57 9.24 2.95
N LEU A 282 -16.40 9.35 3.60
CA LEU A 282 -16.05 10.50 4.43
C LEU A 282 -15.84 11.80 3.64
N GLN A 283 -15.32 11.72 2.40
CA GLN A 283 -15.20 12.88 1.54
C GLN A 283 -16.55 13.56 1.27
N GLY A 284 -17.65 12.79 1.27
CA GLY A 284 -19.01 13.31 1.13
C GLY A 284 -19.54 14.05 2.36
N GLY A 285 -18.92 13.88 3.53
CA GLY A 285 -19.23 14.62 4.77
C GLY A 285 -20.50 14.20 5.52
N SER A 286 -21.27 13.22 5.02
CA SER A 286 -22.55 12.81 5.62
C SER A 286 -22.47 11.66 6.63
N VAL A 287 -21.31 10.98 6.73
CA VAL A 287 -21.18 9.72 7.46
C VAL A 287 -20.17 9.85 8.61
N THR A 288 -20.48 9.25 9.75
CA THR A 288 -19.60 9.16 10.92
C THR A 288 -18.65 7.96 10.83
N VAL A 289 -17.55 7.99 11.60
CA VAL A 289 -16.58 6.87 11.61
C VAL A 289 -17.22 5.59 12.15
N GLU A 290 -18.07 5.71 13.16
CA GLU A 290 -18.80 4.59 13.77
C GLU A 290 -19.73 3.90 12.79
N GLU A 291 -20.46 4.66 11.96
CA GLU A 291 -21.34 4.10 10.92
C GLU A 291 -20.57 3.35 9.83
N LEU A 292 -19.34 3.78 9.51
CA LEU A 292 -18.49 3.06 8.56
C LEU A 292 -18.02 1.73 9.15
N VAL A 293 -17.52 1.76 10.38
CA VAL A 293 -16.87 0.62 11.03
C VAL A 293 -17.88 -0.41 11.53
N GLY A 294 -18.93 -0.01 12.25
CA GLY A 294 -19.94 -0.93 12.78
C GLY A 294 -21.21 -1.03 11.92
N GLY A 295 -21.56 0.03 11.18
CA GLY A 295 -22.83 0.11 10.43
C GLY A 295 -23.85 1.06 11.06
N ILE A 296 -24.85 1.47 10.28
CA ILE A 296 -25.83 2.52 10.62
C ILE A 296 -26.61 2.22 11.92
N HIS A 297 -26.74 0.94 12.28
CA HIS A 297 -27.52 0.49 13.44
C HIS A 297 -26.72 -0.37 14.42
N ALA A 298 -25.39 -0.33 14.33
CA ALA A 298 -24.56 -1.05 15.28
C ALA A 298 -24.63 -0.41 16.66
N ASP A 299 -24.69 -1.24 17.69
CA ASP A 299 -24.53 -0.78 19.06
C ASP A 299 -23.05 -0.39 19.32
N PRO A 300 -22.79 0.47 20.34
CA PRO A 300 -21.44 0.93 20.62
C PRO A 300 -20.42 -0.19 20.90
N GLU A 301 -20.83 -1.31 21.49
CA GLU A 301 -19.90 -2.41 21.78
C GLU A 301 -19.47 -3.13 20.50
N SER A 302 -20.41 -3.36 19.58
CA SER A 302 -20.12 -3.90 18.25
C SER A 302 -19.20 -2.97 17.45
N VAL A 303 -19.42 -1.64 17.50
CA VAL A 303 -18.54 -0.65 16.84
C VAL A 303 -17.11 -0.75 17.36
N VAL A 304 -16.92 -0.79 18.68
CA VAL A 304 -15.59 -0.91 19.30
C VAL A 304 -14.94 -2.24 18.91
N ARG A 305 -15.69 -3.36 18.98
CA ARG A 305 -15.20 -4.68 18.59
C ARG A 305 -14.72 -4.68 17.14
N ASP A 306 -15.56 -4.24 16.21
CA ASP A 306 -15.27 -4.28 14.78
C ASP A 306 -14.10 -3.36 14.42
N ALA A 307 -14.02 -2.19 15.07
CA ALA A 307 -12.88 -1.28 14.96
C ALA A 307 -11.55 -1.96 15.34
N LEU A 308 -11.53 -2.62 16.49
CA LEU A 308 -10.34 -3.31 16.98
C LEU A 308 -9.98 -4.53 16.14
N LEU A 309 -10.96 -5.27 15.64
CA LEU A 309 -10.75 -6.41 14.73
C LEU A 309 -10.09 -5.95 13.42
N ILE A 310 -10.64 -4.94 12.76
CA ILE A 310 -10.10 -4.37 11.52
C ILE A 310 -8.68 -3.81 11.75
N ALA A 311 -8.45 -3.11 12.85
CA ALA A 311 -7.13 -2.55 13.15
C ALA A 311 -6.10 -3.61 13.55
N SER A 312 -6.50 -4.76 14.08
CA SER A 312 -5.58 -5.75 14.64
C SER A 312 -4.59 -6.28 13.59
N ASP A 313 -5.08 -6.72 12.43
CA ASP A 313 -4.20 -7.25 11.37
C ASP A 313 -3.29 -6.15 10.76
N ILE A 314 -3.78 -4.91 10.70
CA ILE A 314 -3.02 -3.75 10.23
C ILE A 314 -1.93 -3.35 11.24
N ALA A 315 -2.26 -3.34 12.53
CA ALA A 315 -1.30 -3.09 13.61
C ALA A 315 -0.18 -4.15 13.63
N ARG A 316 -0.54 -5.42 13.39
CA ARG A 316 0.44 -6.50 13.22
C ARG A 316 1.35 -6.28 12.02
N SER A 317 0.85 -5.72 10.92
CA SER A 317 1.69 -5.36 9.76
C SER A 317 2.76 -4.35 10.13
N GLN A 318 2.40 -3.33 10.90
CA GLN A 318 3.36 -2.33 11.39
C GLN A 318 4.37 -2.93 12.38
N SER A 319 3.90 -3.78 13.30
CA SER A 319 4.79 -4.51 14.23
C SER A 319 5.75 -5.42 13.48
N PHE A 320 5.28 -6.19 12.50
CA PHE A 320 6.12 -7.06 11.67
C PHE A 320 7.23 -6.28 10.96
N ILE A 321 6.91 -5.14 10.33
CA ILE A 321 7.91 -4.25 9.70
C ILE A 321 8.90 -3.73 10.76
N ALA A 322 8.43 -3.36 11.95
CA ALA A 322 9.30 -2.94 13.05
C ALA A 322 10.26 -4.06 13.49
N GLN A 323 9.77 -5.28 13.61
CA GLN A 323 10.56 -6.46 13.95
C GLN A 323 11.62 -6.75 12.87
N ILE A 324 11.29 -6.62 11.59
CA ILE A 324 12.26 -6.78 10.48
C ILE A 324 13.39 -5.75 10.64
N HIS A 325 13.06 -4.47 10.84
CA HIS A 325 14.07 -3.43 11.06
C HIS A 325 14.87 -3.63 12.35
N ALA A 326 14.29 -4.25 13.38
CA ALA A 326 14.99 -4.65 14.60
C ALA A 326 15.91 -5.88 14.41
N GLY A 327 15.98 -6.46 13.21
CA GLY A 327 16.82 -7.63 12.91
C GLY A 327 16.24 -8.96 13.39
N MET A 328 14.98 -8.98 13.84
CA MET A 328 14.32 -10.20 14.36
C MET A 328 14.17 -11.29 13.30
N TRP A 329 14.17 -10.90 12.02
CA TRP A 329 13.90 -11.76 10.87
C TRP A 329 15.13 -11.98 9.97
N ASN A 330 16.34 -11.67 10.45
CA ASN A 330 17.57 -11.76 9.64
C ASN A 330 17.86 -13.18 9.09
N ARG A 331 17.34 -14.22 9.74
CA ARG A 331 17.50 -15.62 9.30
C ARG A 331 16.60 -16.01 8.13
N ASN A 332 15.57 -15.22 7.84
CA ASN A 332 14.62 -15.46 6.75
C ASN A 332 15.12 -14.99 5.37
N GLY A 333 16.28 -14.34 5.27
CA GLY A 333 16.84 -13.90 3.98
C GLY A 333 16.10 -12.73 3.32
N ARG A 334 16.29 -12.57 2.00
CA ARG A 334 15.67 -11.47 1.22
C ARG A 334 14.15 -11.56 1.10
N GLU A 335 13.58 -12.76 1.19
CA GLU A 335 12.13 -12.99 1.11
C GLU A 335 11.35 -12.15 2.14
N VAL A 336 11.94 -11.93 3.32
CA VAL A 336 11.33 -11.11 4.39
C VAL A 336 11.94 -9.71 4.44
N SER A 337 13.27 -9.59 4.34
CA SER A 337 13.94 -8.29 4.48
C SER A 337 13.67 -7.31 3.33
N GLY A 338 13.24 -7.81 2.16
CA GLY A 338 12.85 -6.98 1.02
C GLY A 338 11.43 -6.41 1.09
N GLN A 339 10.51 -7.03 1.86
CA GLN A 339 9.10 -6.63 1.86
C GLN A 339 8.84 -5.19 2.35
N PRO A 340 9.53 -4.68 3.40
CA PRO A 340 9.34 -3.28 3.82
C PRO A 340 9.68 -2.25 2.72
N LEU A 341 10.60 -2.59 1.80
CA LEU A 341 10.94 -1.72 0.67
C LEU A 341 9.78 -1.66 -0.34
N LEU A 342 9.17 -2.80 -0.66
CA LEU A 342 8.00 -2.84 -1.54
C LEU A 342 6.78 -2.17 -0.92
N TYR A 343 6.53 -2.43 0.37
CA TYR A 343 5.43 -1.83 1.13
C TYR A 343 5.45 -0.29 1.09
N LYS A 344 6.64 0.31 1.10
CA LYS A 344 6.84 1.77 1.01
C LYS A 344 7.20 2.27 -0.40
N SER A 345 7.22 1.41 -1.40
CA SER A 345 7.58 1.81 -2.76
C SER A 345 6.57 2.80 -3.33
N PRO A 346 6.94 3.68 -4.27
CA PRO A 346 6.02 4.61 -4.92
C PRO A 346 4.80 3.94 -5.57
N TYR A 347 4.93 2.66 -5.90
CA TYR A 347 3.90 1.83 -6.54
C TYR A 347 2.88 1.29 -5.54
N CYS A 348 3.27 1.11 -4.28
CA CYS A 348 2.44 0.50 -3.24
C CYS A 348 1.97 1.50 -2.18
N VAL A 349 2.69 2.61 -1.98
CA VAL A 349 2.54 3.47 -0.79
C VAL A 349 1.12 3.99 -0.57
N GLU A 350 0.38 4.29 -1.64
CA GLU A 350 -1.02 4.76 -1.57
C GLU A 350 -2.01 3.69 -1.11
N TRP A 351 -1.67 2.43 -1.36
CA TRP A 351 -2.47 1.25 -1.10
C TRP A 351 -2.14 0.60 0.22
N PHE A 352 -0.86 0.57 0.56
CA PHE A 352 -0.34 -0.08 1.75
C PHE A 352 -0.25 0.95 2.87
N VAL A 353 0.70 1.88 2.80
CA VAL A 353 0.97 2.83 3.90
C VAL A 353 -0.23 3.74 4.18
N ASP A 354 -0.76 4.42 3.16
CA ASP A 354 -1.80 5.43 3.34
C ASP A 354 -3.12 4.83 3.85
N LEU A 355 -3.53 3.68 3.32
CA LEU A 355 -4.76 2.99 3.75
C LEU A 355 -4.57 2.29 5.10
N ASP A 356 -3.41 1.70 5.38
CA ASP A 356 -3.15 1.08 6.68
C ASP A 356 -3.17 2.14 7.80
N ILE A 357 -2.54 3.30 7.60
CA ILE A 357 -2.63 4.42 8.55
C ILE A 357 -4.07 4.91 8.69
N PHE A 358 -4.81 5.02 7.58
CA PHE A 358 -6.20 5.45 7.61
C PHE A 358 -7.10 4.49 8.41
N LEU A 359 -6.94 3.18 8.23
CA LEU A 359 -7.69 2.17 8.99
C LEU A 359 -7.37 2.25 10.49
N LEU A 360 -6.10 2.48 10.85
CA LEU A 360 -5.70 2.72 12.23
C LEU A 360 -6.31 4.01 12.79
N GLN A 361 -6.40 5.08 11.99
CA GLN A 361 -7.08 6.33 12.38
C GLN A 361 -8.57 6.14 12.62
N LEU A 362 -9.26 5.37 11.75
CA LEU A 362 -10.68 5.04 11.94
C LEU A 362 -10.88 4.28 13.25
N ALA A 363 -10.05 3.28 13.52
CA ALA A 363 -10.14 2.49 14.74
C ALA A 363 -9.83 3.31 16.00
N ALA A 364 -8.85 4.21 15.95
CA ALA A 364 -8.54 5.09 17.08
C ALA A 364 -9.73 5.98 17.48
N ILE A 365 -10.53 6.42 16.51
CA ILE A 365 -11.75 7.20 16.74
C ILE A 365 -12.88 6.30 17.24
N ALA A 366 -13.16 5.19 16.54
CA ALA A 366 -14.32 4.32 16.82
C ALA A 366 -14.18 3.52 18.12
N ALA A 367 -13.00 2.96 18.40
CA ALA A 367 -12.74 2.20 19.62
C ALA A 367 -12.47 3.12 20.83
N GLY A 368 -12.11 4.37 20.57
CA GLY A 368 -11.57 5.29 21.54
C GLY A 368 -10.07 5.06 21.82
N PRO A 369 -9.38 6.09 22.32
CA PRO A 369 -7.92 6.10 22.37
C PRO A 369 -7.31 5.04 23.29
N HIS A 370 -8.00 4.70 24.39
CA HIS A 370 -7.46 3.77 25.39
C HIS A 370 -7.48 2.32 24.92
N GLU A 371 -8.59 1.84 24.35
CA GLU A 371 -8.66 0.48 23.80
C GLU A 371 -7.77 0.33 22.55
N PHE A 372 -7.70 1.39 21.73
CA PHE A 372 -6.81 1.43 20.59
C PHE A 372 -5.31 1.38 21.00
N GLU A 373 -4.88 2.18 21.98
CA GLU A 373 -3.50 2.16 22.46
C GLU A 373 -3.14 0.78 23.03
N LYS A 374 -4.06 0.15 23.78
CA LYS A 374 -3.89 -1.20 24.31
C LYS A 374 -3.67 -2.24 23.21
N LEU A 375 -4.45 -2.17 22.12
CA LEU A 375 -4.28 -3.03 20.94
C LEU A 375 -2.89 -2.83 20.32
N LEU A 376 -2.48 -1.59 20.07
CA LEU A 376 -1.16 -1.31 19.50
C LEU A 376 -0.03 -1.75 20.43
N CYS A 377 -0.13 -1.49 21.74
CA CYS A 377 0.88 -1.90 22.72
C CYS A 377 1.08 -3.41 22.72
N SER A 378 -0.01 -4.18 22.68
CA SER A 378 0.04 -5.64 22.64
C SER A 378 0.80 -6.14 21.40
N HIS A 379 0.50 -5.61 20.22
CA HIS A 379 1.17 -6.03 18.98
C HIS A 379 2.65 -5.65 18.91
N PHE A 380 3.05 -4.56 19.56
CA PHE A 380 4.45 -4.13 19.68
C PHE A 380 5.14 -4.68 20.94
N GLU A 381 4.48 -5.55 21.71
CA GLU A 381 4.98 -6.14 22.97
C GLU A 381 5.35 -5.10 24.04
N CYS A 382 4.81 -3.89 23.94
CA CYS A 382 5.11 -2.75 24.79
C CYS A 382 4.40 -2.82 26.15
N ASP A 383 3.28 -3.53 26.24
CA ASP A 383 2.53 -3.78 27.47
C ASP A 383 3.29 -4.68 28.47
N THR A 384 4.23 -5.49 27.98
CA THR A 384 5.09 -6.35 28.81
C THR A 384 6.26 -5.62 29.48
N LEU A 385 6.52 -4.36 29.11
CA LEU A 385 7.69 -3.61 29.56
C LEU A 385 7.49 -3.02 30.96
N THR A 386 8.34 -3.45 31.90
CA THR A 386 8.44 -2.83 33.24
C THR A 386 9.17 -1.49 33.20
N ASP A 387 8.98 -0.65 34.22
CA ASP A 387 9.68 0.64 34.32
C ASP A 387 11.22 0.51 34.25
N ASP A 388 11.79 -0.55 34.84
CA ASP A 388 13.24 -0.79 34.81
C ASP A 388 13.73 -1.23 33.42
N THR A 389 12.93 -2.04 32.71
CA THR A 389 13.21 -2.40 31.32
C THR A 389 13.10 -1.17 30.43
N MET A 390 12.09 -0.34 30.66
CA MET A 390 11.89 0.91 29.92
C MET A 390 13.08 1.85 30.11
N LYS A 391 13.55 2.08 31.35
CA LYS A 391 14.77 2.87 31.60
C LYS A 391 15.98 2.35 30.82
N SER A 392 16.12 1.02 30.72
CA SER A 392 17.20 0.39 29.94
C SER A 392 17.03 0.63 28.44
N VAL A 393 15.80 0.56 27.93
CA VAL A 393 15.45 0.88 26.53
C VAL A 393 15.75 2.36 26.20
N LEU A 394 15.48 3.27 27.13
CA LEU A 394 15.73 4.70 26.94
C LEU A 394 17.22 5.07 26.85
N GLN A 395 18.11 4.24 27.41
CA GLN A 395 19.56 4.43 27.30
C GLN A 395 20.05 4.05 25.90
N PRO A 396 21.11 4.66 25.35
CA PRO A 396 21.59 4.37 24.00
C PRO A 396 22.37 3.05 23.90
N ILE A 397 22.96 2.61 25.02
CA ILE A 397 23.73 1.38 25.12
C ILE A 397 22.83 0.34 25.78
N GLY A 398 22.75 -0.83 25.16
CA GLY A 398 22.09 -2.00 25.70
C GLY A 398 22.66 -3.25 25.07
N ASP A 399 22.35 -4.40 25.64
CA ASP A 399 22.58 -5.66 24.96
C ASP A 399 21.70 -5.76 23.69
N GLU A 400 21.90 -6.81 22.91
CA GLU A 400 21.15 -7.03 21.66
C GLU A 400 19.64 -7.00 21.90
N LYS A 401 19.15 -7.63 22.98
CA LYS A 401 17.73 -7.69 23.32
C LYS A 401 17.15 -6.31 23.63
N VAL A 402 17.82 -5.52 24.45
CA VAL A 402 17.42 -4.14 24.78
C VAL A 402 17.46 -3.25 23.53
N SER A 403 18.44 -3.45 22.64
CA SER A 403 18.50 -2.72 21.37
C SER A 403 17.35 -3.05 20.42
N MET A 404 16.94 -4.32 20.35
CA MET A 404 15.77 -4.74 19.59
C MET A 404 14.49 -4.13 20.16
N MET A 405 14.31 -4.22 21.49
CA MET A 405 13.18 -3.59 22.18
C MET A 405 13.13 -2.08 21.96
N ARG A 406 14.28 -1.41 21.98
CA ARG A 406 14.38 0.02 21.64
C ARG A 406 13.88 0.29 20.23
N SER A 407 14.35 -0.45 19.24
CA SER A 407 13.87 -0.31 17.85
C SER A 407 12.35 -0.46 17.71
N LEU A 408 11.76 -1.42 18.44
CA LEU A 408 10.30 -1.62 18.46
C LEU A 408 9.57 -0.44 19.10
N VAL A 409 10.02 0.03 20.27
CA VAL A 409 9.42 1.18 20.97
C VAL A 409 9.55 2.44 20.12
N GLU A 410 10.71 2.71 19.52
CA GLU A 410 10.90 3.84 18.61
C GLU A 410 9.95 3.79 17.41
N THR A 411 9.78 2.61 16.80
CA THR A 411 8.89 2.44 15.66
C THR A 411 7.42 2.57 16.06
N TYR A 412 7.03 2.06 17.24
CA TYR A 412 5.70 2.23 17.83
C TYR A 412 5.35 3.72 18.00
N LEU A 413 6.26 4.50 18.58
CA LEU A 413 6.07 5.93 18.81
C LEU A 413 5.97 6.71 17.49
N ARG A 414 6.80 6.34 16.51
CA ARG A 414 6.75 6.90 15.16
C ARG A 414 5.44 6.56 14.46
N LEU A 415 4.90 5.36 14.65
CA LEU A 415 3.58 4.99 14.12
C LEU A 415 2.48 5.85 14.75
N LEU A 416 2.50 6.08 16.07
CA LEU A 416 1.54 6.98 16.71
C LEU A 416 1.62 8.40 16.15
N ILE A 417 2.82 8.91 15.92
CA ILE A 417 3.02 10.20 15.23
C ILE A 417 2.40 10.12 13.83
N SER A 418 2.69 9.09 13.02
CA SER A 418 2.07 8.95 11.70
C SER A 418 0.54 8.91 11.77
N ILE A 419 -0.05 8.18 12.71
CA ILE A 419 -1.51 8.12 12.91
C ILE A 419 -2.06 9.50 13.22
N VAL A 420 -1.43 10.27 14.11
CA VAL A 420 -1.91 11.61 14.50
C VAL A 420 -1.68 12.65 13.41
N THR A 421 -0.65 12.51 12.57
CA THR A 421 -0.14 13.60 11.70
C THR A 421 -0.38 13.40 10.20
N GLU A 422 -0.57 12.16 9.74
CA GLU A 422 -0.82 11.86 8.34
C GLU A 422 -2.24 12.24 7.93
N ARG A 423 -2.38 12.84 6.75
CA ARG A 423 -3.64 13.36 6.20
C ARG A 423 -3.94 12.86 4.79
N SER A 424 -3.13 11.96 4.23
CA SER A 424 -3.30 11.39 2.88
C SER A 424 -4.74 10.96 2.57
N ARG A 425 -5.42 10.33 3.54
CA ARG A 425 -6.79 9.79 3.38
C ARG A 425 -7.82 10.44 4.31
N CYS A 426 -7.46 11.47 5.06
CA CYS A 426 -8.36 12.07 6.05
C CYS A 426 -8.32 13.60 6.07
N GLY A 427 -7.68 14.25 5.10
CA GLY A 427 -7.59 15.71 5.07
C GLY A 427 -7.13 16.31 3.75
N PHE A 428 -6.09 15.74 3.14
CA PHE A 428 -5.52 16.24 1.88
C PHE A 428 -6.33 15.77 0.66
N SER A 429 -6.35 16.62 -0.36
CA SER A 429 -6.75 16.26 -1.72
C SER A 429 -5.66 15.50 -2.46
N ASP A 430 -6.01 14.81 -3.55
CA ASP A 430 -5.04 14.07 -4.38
C ASP A 430 -3.90 14.95 -4.89
N VAL A 431 -4.20 16.22 -5.23
CA VAL A 431 -3.20 17.19 -5.70
C VAL A 431 -2.25 17.60 -4.57
N GLU A 432 -2.77 17.82 -3.35
CA GLU A 432 -1.95 18.14 -2.18
C GLU A 432 -1.05 16.96 -1.79
N ASN A 433 -1.59 15.73 -1.83
CA ASN A 433 -0.83 14.51 -1.61
C ASN A 433 0.30 14.36 -2.63
N PHE A 434 -0.02 14.55 -3.91
CA PHE A 434 0.97 14.48 -4.98
C PHE A 434 2.08 15.52 -4.80
N ARG A 435 1.71 16.79 -4.55
CA ARG A 435 2.67 17.87 -4.25
C ARG A 435 3.57 17.50 -3.07
N ARG A 436 2.99 17.06 -1.95
CA ARG A 436 3.74 16.67 -0.74
C ARG A 436 4.73 15.55 -1.04
N ARG A 437 4.31 14.51 -1.77
CA ARG A 437 5.21 13.41 -2.18
C ARG A 437 6.40 13.90 -3.00
N LEU A 438 6.17 14.80 -3.96
CA LEU A 438 7.26 15.35 -4.76
C LEU A 438 8.22 16.24 -3.96
N ILE A 439 7.71 17.06 -3.04
CA ILE A 439 8.55 17.85 -2.11
C ILE A 439 9.50 16.91 -1.34
N HIS A 440 8.95 15.83 -0.78
CA HIS A 440 9.71 14.85 -0.04
C HIS A 440 10.72 14.07 -0.89
N ARG A 441 10.36 13.75 -2.13
CA ARG A 441 11.27 13.08 -3.06
C ARG A 441 12.45 13.98 -3.46
N LEU A 442 12.18 15.26 -3.76
CA LEU A 442 13.21 16.23 -4.14
C LEU A 442 14.08 16.66 -2.96
N ALA A 443 13.54 16.62 -1.73
CA ALA A 443 14.33 16.85 -0.52
C ALA A 443 15.42 15.80 -0.31
N LEU A 444 15.21 14.55 -0.75
CA LEU A 444 16.24 13.51 -0.69
C LEU A 444 17.40 13.77 -1.66
N SER A 445 17.07 14.13 -2.90
CA SER A 445 18.02 14.42 -3.97
C SER A 445 17.31 14.93 -5.22
N ASP A 446 18.03 15.71 -6.01
CA ASP A 446 17.59 16.18 -7.33
C ASP A 446 17.22 15.00 -8.25
N GLN A 447 16.09 15.10 -8.94
CA GLN A 447 15.55 14.03 -9.79
C GLN A 447 15.28 14.49 -11.23
N PRO A 448 15.43 13.59 -12.23
CA PRO A 448 14.90 13.84 -13.57
C PRO A 448 13.36 13.77 -13.59
N HIS A 449 12.74 14.35 -14.62
CA HIS A 449 11.28 14.32 -14.80
C HIS A 449 10.72 12.90 -14.79
N SER A 450 11.39 11.96 -15.47
CA SER A 450 11.00 10.56 -15.58
C SER A 450 10.86 9.83 -14.24
N HIS A 451 11.63 10.24 -13.23
CA HIS A 451 11.51 9.71 -11.87
C HIS A 451 10.37 10.35 -11.09
N LEU A 452 10.12 11.65 -11.28
CA LEU A 452 9.02 12.36 -10.59
C LEU A 452 7.65 11.87 -11.05
N VAL A 453 7.51 11.54 -12.33
CA VAL A 453 6.25 11.01 -12.90
C VAL A 453 5.83 9.67 -12.28
N GLN A 454 6.77 8.90 -11.69
CA GLN A 454 6.43 7.64 -11.03
C GLN A 454 5.58 7.80 -9.77
N PHE A 455 5.50 9.01 -9.20
CA PHE A 455 4.76 9.32 -7.98
C PHE A 455 3.34 9.85 -8.24
N VAL A 456 2.95 9.93 -9.52
CA VAL A 456 1.59 10.33 -9.93
C VAL A 456 0.58 9.35 -9.32
N PRO A 457 -0.49 9.84 -8.65
CA PRO A 457 -1.49 8.97 -8.07
C PRO A 457 -2.13 8.08 -9.14
N ARG A 458 -2.24 6.78 -8.85
CA ARG A 458 -2.92 5.82 -9.73
C ARG A 458 -4.42 5.86 -9.40
N GLY A 459 -5.30 5.77 -10.40
CA GLY A 459 -6.76 5.71 -10.17
C GLY A 459 -7.46 7.03 -9.83
N SER A 460 -6.75 8.16 -9.81
CA SER A 460 -7.39 9.46 -9.99
C SER A 460 -7.41 9.76 -11.49
N GLY A 461 -8.37 10.54 -12.00
CA GLY A 461 -8.40 10.99 -13.41
C GLY A 461 -7.15 11.76 -13.90
N PHE A 462 -6.04 11.72 -13.15
CA PHE A 462 -4.67 11.95 -13.59
C PHE A 462 -4.21 11.00 -14.69
N GLU A 463 -4.47 9.68 -14.64
CA GLU A 463 -3.97 8.74 -15.66
C GLU A 463 -4.96 8.53 -16.83
N ALA A 464 -6.27 8.64 -16.59
CA ALA A 464 -7.33 8.41 -17.58
C ALA A 464 -7.44 9.48 -18.70
N ARG A 465 -6.44 10.36 -18.82
CA ARG A 465 -6.30 11.32 -19.91
C ARG A 465 -5.30 10.80 -20.95
N SER A 466 -5.60 9.67 -21.56
CA SER A 466 -4.77 9.12 -22.63
C SER A 466 -4.84 9.94 -23.94
N ALA A 467 -3.72 9.92 -24.65
CA ALA A 467 -3.47 10.29 -26.06
C ALA A 467 -3.55 11.77 -26.52
N ARG A 468 -4.15 12.72 -25.78
CA ARG A 468 -4.12 14.16 -26.15
C ARG A 468 -3.85 15.09 -24.97
N ASN A 469 -2.71 14.87 -24.31
CA ASN A 469 -1.95 15.84 -23.52
C ASN A 469 -2.67 16.80 -22.53
N PRO A 470 -3.33 16.31 -21.45
CA PRO A 470 -3.68 17.13 -20.28
C PRO A 470 -3.10 16.59 -18.93
N VAL A 471 -2.44 15.42 -18.91
CA VAL A 471 -1.75 14.84 -17.72
C VAL A 471 -0.52 15.64 -17.34
N HIS A 472 0.29 15.96 -18.36
CA HIS A 472 1.42 16.88 -18.27
C HIS A 472 1.03 18.20 -17.62
N GLY A 473 -0.17 18.72 -17.91
CA GLY A 473 -0.61 20.01 -17.36
C GLY A 473 -0.63 20.09 -15.83
N VAL A 474 -1.12 19.09 -15.09
CA VAL A 474 -1.13 19.17 -13.61
C VAL A 474 0.24 18.80 -13.05
N VAL A 475 0.84 17.74 -13.58
CA VAL A 475 2.14 17.24 -13.12
C VAL A 475 3.22 18.30 -13.31
N ASP A 476 3.34 18.83 -14.51
CA ASP A 476 4.35 19.84 -14.85
C ASP A 476 4.08 21.14 -14.08
N ARG A 477 2.81 21.55 -13.90
CA ARG A 477 2.49 22.71 -13.03
C ARG A 477 2.95 22.52 -11.60
N VAL A 478 2.71 21.36 -10.99
CA VAL A 478 3.16 21.08 -9.61
C VAL A 478 4.68 21.06 -9.55
N ILE A 479 5.36 20.41 -10.52
CA ILE A 479 6.83 20.38 -10.59
C ILE A 479 7.41 21.80 -10.74
N GLU A 480 6.85 22.61 -11.64
CA GLU A 480 7.24 24.01 -11.84
C GLU A 480 7.06 24.84 -10.57
N GLU A 481 6.00 24.59 -9.81
CA GLU A 481 5.73 25.28 -8.56
C GLU A 481 6.75 24.95 -7.48
N ILE A 482 7.20 23.69 -7.40
CA ILE A 482 8.02 23.19 -6.28
C ILE A 482 9.52 23.12 -6.53
N ALA A 483 9.95 23.16 -7.79
CA ALA A 483 11.34 22.90 -8.14
C ALA A 483 11.92 23.96 -9.08
N TYR A 484 13.25 24.06 -9.09
CA TYR A 484 14.03 24.72 -10.12
C TYR A 484 14.55 23.68 -11.12
N TYR A 485 14.40 23.94 -12.42
CA TYR A 485 14.96 23.07 -13.45
C TYR A 485 16.42 23.46 -13.74
N THR A 486 17.31 22.49 -13.63
CA THR A 486 18.71 22.59 -14.01
C THR A 486 18.91 21.95 -15.38
N THR A 487 19.32 22.77 -16.34
CA THR A 487 19.62 22.32 -17.71
C THR A 487 20.77 21.30 -17.69
N PRO A 488 20.65 20.20 -18.44
CA PRO A 488 21.70 19.18 -18.50
C PRO A 488 23.02 19.74 -19.01
N ARG A 489 24.13 19.16 -18.53
CA ARG A 489 25.47 19.38 -19.07
C ARG A 489 25.85 18.16 -19.90
N GLU A 490 26.20 18.38 -21.17
CA GLU A 490 26.64 17.34 -22.10
C GLU A 490 25.66 16.15 -22.20
N MET A 491 26.04 14.99 -21.66
CA MET A 491 25.30 13.73 -21.71
C MET A 491 24.42 13.48 -20.46
N GLU A 492 24.39 14.41 -19.50
CA GLU A 492 23.52 14.28 -18.32
C GLU A 492 22.05 14.56 -18.67
N GLN A 493 21.12 14.03 -17.87
CA GLN A 493 19.71 14.42 -17.96
C GLN A 493 19.43 15.67 -17.14
N GLY A 494 18.49 16.50 -17.60
CA GLY A 494 18.04 17.67 -16.83
C GLY A 494 17.38 17.24 -15.52
N LYS A 495 17.66 17.98 -14.44
CA LYS A 495 17.22 17.63 -13.09
C LYS A 495 16.41 18.76 -12.47
N TYR A 496 15.52 18.38 -11.57
CA TYR A 496 14.73 19.28 -10.75
C TYR A 496 15.29 19.27 -9.33
N SER A 497 15.50 20.46 -8.77
CA SER A 497 15.98 20.67 -7.40
C SER A 497 14.91 21.37 -6.58
N LEU A 498 14.66 20.92 -5.34
CA LEU A 498 13.63 21.51 -4.48
C LEU A 498 13.89 23.00 -4.23
N ARG A 499 12.86 23.83 -4.34
CA ARG A 499 12.95 25.25 -3.98
C ARG A 499 13.21 25.42 -2.48
N GLU A 500 14.10 26.34 -2.11
CA GLU A 500 14.49 26.56 -0.71
C GLU A 500 13.29 26.90 0.18
N GLU A 501 12.33 27.69 -0.34
CA GLU A 501 11.17 28.13 0.46
C GLU A 501 10.24 26.98 0.88
N LEU A 502 10.36 25.80 0.25
CA LEU A 502 9.50 24.64 0.50
C LEU A 502 10.02 23.71 1.59
N TRP A 503 11.23 23.92 2.11
CA TRP A 503 11.68 23.20 3.30
C TRP A 503 10.84 23.52 4.55
N LYS A 504 10.03 24.59 4.53
CA LYS A 504 9.02 24.87 5.57
C LYS A 504 7.81 23.91 5.53
N GLU A 505 7.52 23.33 4.36
CA GLU A 505 6.45 22.33 4.17
C GLU A 505 6.97 20.92 4.46
N PHE A 506 8.28 20.76 4.68
CA PHE A 506 8.92 19.49 4.93
C PHE A 506 8.49 18.87 6.27
N ASP A 507 8.06 17.62 6.18
CA ASP A 507 7.70 16.75 7.30
C ASP A 507 8.70 15.58 7.48
N PRO A 508 9.59 15.57 8.49
CA PRO A 508 10.51 14.43 8.66
C PRO A 508 9.79 13.15 9.13
N PHE A 509 8.54 13.25 9.57
CA PHE A 509 7.72 12.11 9.98
C PHE A 509 6.89 11.57 8.83
N ASN A 510 7.14 12.04 7.61
CA ASN A 510 6.49 11.49 6.44
C ASN A 510 6.58 9.95 6.48
N ALA A 511 5.41 9.32 6.55
CA ALA A 511 5.28 7.88 6.69
C ALA A 511 5.85 7.12 5.49
N HIS A 512 5.97 7.79 4.34
CA HIS A 512 6.42 7.22 3.07
C HIS A 512 7.92 6.92 3.01
N TYR A 513 8.74 7.48 3.91
CA TYR A 513 10.18 7.21 3.87
C TYR A 513 10.52 5.76 4.23
N ALA A 514 11.33 5.13 3.38
CA ALA A 514 12.03 3.91 3.75
C ALA A 514 13.02 4.18 4.89
N HIS A 515 13.41 3.15 5.63
CA HIS A 515 14.30 3.30 6.80
C HIS A 515 15.60 4.05 6.45
N ARG A 516 16.23 3.73 5.31
CA ARG A 516 17.47 4.40 4.85
C ARG A 516 17.25 5.86 4.44
N GLU A 517 16.16 6.13 3.73
CA GLU A 517 15.81 7.49 3.28
C GLU A 517 15.56 8.42 4.47
N ARG A 518 14.91 7.89 5.51
CA ARG A 518 14.68 8.61 6.76
C ARG A 518 15.99 9.04 7.42
N VAL A 519 16.96 8.13 7.55
CA VAL A 519 18.27 8.46 8.14
C VAL A 519 18.97 9.57 7.37
N LEU A 520 18.87 9.58 6.04
CA LEU A 520 19.43 10.64 5.19
C LEU A 520 18.73 11.98 5.43
N VAL A 521 17.41 11.96 5.47
CA VAL A 521 16.57 13.13 5.73
C VAL A 521 16.85 13.76 7.09
N GLU A 522 16.93 12.93 8.15
CA GLU A 522 17.21 13.39 9.52
C GLU A 522 18.56 14.10 9.61
N GLN A 523 19.54 13.73 8.77
CA GLN A 523 20.85 14.39 8.71
C GLN A 523 20.84 15.68 7.89
N GLN A 524 20.05 15.74 6.81
CA GLN A 524 19.99 16.89 5.91
C GLN A 524 19.14 18.03 6.49
N TYR A 525 18.00 17.71 7.11
CA TYR A 525 17.00 18.69 7.52
C TYR A 525 17.53 19.78 8.49
N PRO A 526 18.32 19.48 9.54
CA PRO A 526 18.88 20.52 10.42
C PRO A 526 19.81 21.51 9.69
N ARG A 527 20.51 21.05 8.65
CA ARG A 527 21.39 21.92 7.85
C ARG A 527 20.58 22.98 7.11
N HIS A 528 19.44 22.59 6.52
CA HIS A 528 18.56 23.52 5.81
C HIS A 528 17.85 24.48 6.76
N LEU A 529 17.38 24.03 7.93
CA LEU A 529 16.80 24.92 8.94
C LEU A 529 17.80 25.98 9.42
N SER A 530 19.06 25.57 9.65
CA SER A 530 20.12 26.49 10.05
C SER A 530 20.38 27.56 8.99
N LEU A 531 20.33 27.22 7.69
CA LEU A 531 20.49 28.19 6.61
C LEU A 531 19.34 29.20 6.54
N MET A 532 18.13 28.78 6.93
CA MET A 532 16.92 29.61 6.92
C MET A 532 16.74 30.43 8.20
N ASN A 533 17.68 30.37 9.15
CA ASN A 533 17.57 30.98 10.48
C ASN A 533 16.30 30.55 11.25
N ILE A 534 15.76 29.37 10.95
CA ILE A 534 14.65 28.78 11.68
C ILE A 534 15.26 28.06 12.89
N ARG A 535 14.77 28.36 14.11
CA ARG A 535 15.26 27.68 15.31
C ARG A 535 15.09 26.17 15.14
N THR A 536 16.14 25.43 15.44
CA THR A 536 16.22 23.97 15.42
C THR A 536 15.46 23.31 16.57
N ASP A 537 14.62 24.06 17.29
CA ASP A 537 13.82 23.56 18.39
C ASP A 537 12.68 22.72 17.79
N TYR A 538 13.05 21.49 17.43
CA TYR A 538 12.24 20.36 16.98
C TYR A 538 10.90 20.68 16.29
N LEU A 539 10.99 20.78 14.96
CA LEU A 539 9.94 20.37 14.01
C LEU A 539 8.67 21.23 13.95
N PRO A 540 7.92 21.21 12.82
CA PRO A 540 6.92 22.24 12.54
C PRO A 540 5.65 21.97 13.37
N PHE A 541 5.74 22.20 14.69
CA PHE A 541 4.63 22.10 15.62
C PHE A 541 3.50 23.05 15.20
N THR A 542 3.84 24.15 14.52
CA THR A 542 2.87 25.11 13.98
C THR A 542 2.17 24.67 12.69
N ALA A 543 2.56 23.55 12.05
CA ALA A 543 1.97 23.13 10.77
C ALA A 543 1.06 21.89 10.88
N ILE A 544 1.30 20.99 11.85
CA ILE A 544 0.61 19.69 11.92
C ILE A 544 -0.79 19.79 12.53
N GLY A 545 -0.93 20.46 13.67
CA GLY A 545 -2.24 20.71 14.30
C GLY A 545 -3.15 21.61 13.46
N SER A 546 -2.58 22.38 12.54
CA SER A 546 -3.34 23.18 11.55
C SER A 546 -3.72 22.40 10.29
N ARG A 547 -3.25 21.16 10.10
CA ARG A 547 -3.61 20.39 8.90
C ARG A 547 -5.09 20.03 8.96
N ARG A 548 -5.80 20.42 7.90
CA ARG A 548 -7.23 20.13 7.77
C ARG A 548 -7.52 18.64 7.93
N LEU A 549 -8.57 18.32 8.67
CA LEU A 549 -9.18 17.01 8.74
C LEU A 549 -10.56 17.05 8.08
N PHE A 550 -11.01 15.90 7.58
CA PHE A 550 -12.44 15.72 7.30
C PHE A 550 -13.24 15.91 8.60
N PRO A 551 -14.44 16.50 8.56
CA PRO A 551 -15.20 16.79 9.78
C PRO A 551 -15.39 15.58 10.70
N ALA A 552 -15.69 14.42 10.13
CA ALA A 552 -15.83 13.15 10.85
C ALA A 552 -14.53 12.64 11.50
N MET A 553 -13.37 13.10 11.02
CA MET A 553 -12.05 12.72 11.52
C MET A 553 -11.50 13.70 12.58
N SER A 554 -12.20 14.79 12.89
CA SER A 554 -11.77 15.81 13.87
C SER A 554 -11.43 15.25 15.25
N ARG A 555 -12.12 14.17 15.69
CA ARG A 555 -11.85 13.50 16.98
C ARG A 555 -10.50 12.80 17.07
N LEU A 556 -9.76 12.67 15.96
CA LEU A 556 -8.39 12.17 15.97
C LEU A 556 -7.47 13.04 16.85
N GLU A 557 -7.76 14.33 16.98
CA GLU A 557 -7.01 15.24 17.86
C GLU A 557 -7.04 14.78 19.34
N ASN A 558 -8.14 14.16 19.77
CA ASN A 558 -8.29 13.64 21.13
C ASN A 558 -7.33 12.48 21.43
N LEU A 559 -6.84 11.78 20.40
CA LEU A 559 -5.87 10.69 20.58
C LEU A 559 -4.58 11.21 21.20
N SER A 560 -4.07 12.35 20.72
CA SER A 560 -2.83 12.96 21.24
C SER A 560 -2.92 13.29 22.73
N LEU A 561 -4.04 13.88 23.16
CA LEU A 561 -4.33 14.19 24.56
C LEU A 561 -4.35 12.93 25.43
N ALA A 562 -5.08 11.89 24.99
CA ALA A 562 -5.21 10.64 25.74
C ALA A 562 -3.88 9.88 25.87
N LEU A 563 -3.06 9.87 24.82
CA LEU A 563 -1.71 9.28 24.84
C LEU A 563 -0.76 10.00 25.82
N CYS A 564 -1.09 11.20 26.30
CA CYS A 564 -0.25 11.91 27.27
C CYS A 564 -0.66 11.65 28.72
N GLU A 565 -1.78 10.97 28.97
CA GLU A 565 -2.21 10.62 30.32
C GLU A 565 -1.21 9.67 30.97
N ARG A 566 -0.93 9.82 32.27
CA ARG A 566 0.05 8.95 32.97
C ARG A 566 -0.29 7.46 32.96
N SER A 567 -1.56 7.11 32.77
CA SER A 567 -2.07 5.74 32.60
C SER A 567 -1.63 5.09 31.29
N SER A 568 -1.47 5.90 30.24
CA SER A 568 -1.05 5.44 28.90
C SER A 568 0.41 4.98 28.88
N PHE A 569 0.79 4.21 27.86
CA PHE A 569 2.19 3.81 27.68
C PHE A 569 3.06 5.02 27.37
N VAL A 570 2.60 5.89 26.47
CA VAL A 570 3.33 7.11 26.09
C VAL A 570 3.51 8.05 27.28
N GLY A 571 2.48 8.25 28.10
CA GLY A 571 2.56 9.03 29.33
C GLY A 571 3.57 8.49 30.34
N ARG A 572 3.70 7.16 30.46
CA ARG A 572 4.78 6.54 31.28
C ARG A 572 6.16 6.84 30.71
N VAL A 573 6.35 6.72 29.40
CA VAL A 573 7.62 7.07 28.73
C VAL A 573 7.99 8.54 28.97
N LEU A 574 7.04 9.46 28.76
CA LEU A 574 7.23 10.89 29.00
C LEU A 574 7.59 11.18 30.46
N HIS A 575 6.95 10.51 31.42
CA HIS A 575 7.24 10.67 32.83
C HIS A 575 8.67 10.25 33.19
N LEU A 576 9.13 9.11 32.65
CA LEU A 576 10.50 8.62 32.83
C LEU A 576 11.53 9.57 32.21
N LEU A 577 11.26 10.09 31.02
CA LEU A 577 12.11 11.09 30.36
C LEU A 577 12.21 12.39 31.16
N ALA A 578 11.09 12.88 31.72
CA ALA A 578 11.06 14.09 32.52
C ALA A 578 11.86 13.98 33.84
N GLY A 579 12.00 12.77 34.38
CA GLY A 579 12.81 12.50 35.58
C GLY A 579 14.32 12.55 35.35
N ASP A 580 14.78 12.43 34.10
CA ASP A 580 16.19 12.21 33.73
C ASP A 580 16.78 13.32 32.82
N MET A 581 16.13 14.51 32.83
CA MET A 581 16.31 15.69 31.95
C MET A 581 17.71 16.33 31.89
N SER A 582 18.74 15.70 32.46
CA SER A 582 20.12 16.18 32.39
C SER A 582 20.91 15.67 31.17
N SER A 583 20.31 14.89 30.26
CA SER A 583 21.11 13.98 29.46
C SER A 583 20.96 14.02 27.94
N SER A 584 22.11 14.15 27.27
CA SER A 584 22.31 14.09 25.82
C SER A 584 22.16 12.70 25.21
N TRP A 585 21.70 11.68 25.95
CA TRP A 585 21.78 10.27 25.55
C TRP A 585 20.46 9.60 25.11
N VAL A 586 19.31 10.27 25.25
CA VAL A 586 18.03 9.77 24.73
C VAL A 586 18.02 9.80 23.20
N SER A 587 17.68 8.69 22.55
CA SER A 587 17.53 8.56 21.09
C SER A 587 16.58 9.62 20.51
N SER A 588 16.81 10.05 19.27
CA SER A 588 15.96 11.06 18.58
C SER A 588 14.49 10.68 18.62
N ALA A 589 14.17 9.41 18.33
CA ALA A 589 12.80 8.92 18.31
C ALA A 589 12.07 8.98 19.66
N LEU A 590 12.81 8.83 20.76
CA LEU A 590 12.25 8.95 22.12
C LEU A 590 12.07 10.41 22.55
N ARG A 591 12.86 11.32 21.99
CA ARG A 591 12.61 12.77 22.12
C ARG A 591 11.40 13.20 21.28
N GLU A 592 11.20 12.57 20.13
CA GLU A 592 10.05 12.81 19.24
C GLU A 592 8.71 12.45 19.92
N CYS A 593 8.68 11.64 20.98
CA CYS A 593 7.46 11.41 21.80
C CYS A 593 6.84 12.70 22.34
N THR A 594 7.67 13.73 22.60
CA THR A 594 7.19 15.03 23.05
C THR A 594 6.26 15.69 22.05
N LEU A 595 6.28 15.28 20.78
CA LEU A 595 5.37 15.75 19.73
C LEU A 595 3.95 15.21 19.87
N LEU A 596 3.77 14.12 20.61
CA LEU A 596 2.44 13.63 20.96
C LEU A 596 1.80 14.49 22.07
N VAL A 597 2.59 15.34 22.74
CA VAL A 597 2.11 16.27 23.76
C VAL A 597 1.48 17.47 23.09
N PRO A 598 0.16 17.69 23.24
CA PRO A 598 -0.46 18.92 22.79
C PRO A 598 0.11 20.11 23.58
N CYS A 599 0.50 21.18 22.87
CA CYS A 599 1.03 22.41 23.49
C CYS A 599 0.00 23.14 24.35
#